data_AF-A0A7K3X3C4-F1
#
_entry.id   AF-A0A7K3X3C4-F1
#
_cell.length_a   1.000
_cell.length_b   1.000
_cell.length_c   1.000
_cell.angle_alpha   90.00
_cell.angle_beta   90.00
_cell.angle_gamma   90.00
#
_symmetry.space_group_name_H-M   'P 1'
#
loop_
_entity.id
_entity.type
_entity.pdbx_description
1 polymer ?
#
loop_
_entity_poly.entity_id
_entity_poly.type
_entity_poly.pdbx_seq_one_letter_code
_entity_poly.pdbx_strand_id
1 'polypeptide(L)'
;MRGVVRPPYWVGQRLLTLAVKRWPEFHGTLLMRTGREPLDLPLPSLLDVIYAWWVEGGTEKDVAKFQQQLESPPVDAELDGREEWSDEATDESFARALSDRRVRRVEHRHQW
;
A
#
# COMPACT_ATOMS: atom_id res chain seq x y z
N MET A 1 -25.64 5.27 5.62
CA MET A 1 -24.20 5.23 5.94
C MET A 1 -23.46 5.21 4.61
N ARG A 2 -22.69 6.25 4.29
CA ARG A 2 -21.81 6.21 3.11
C ARG A 2 -20.63 5.32 3.51
N GLY A 3 -20.57 4.11 2.98
CA GLY A 3 -19.43 3.21 3.21
C GLY A 3 -18.14 3.93 2.82
N VAL A 4 -17.10 3.79 3.63
CA VAL A 4 -15.75 4.23 3.26
C VAL A 4 -15.36 3.40 2.04
N VAL A 5 -15.48 3.97 0.85
CA VAL A 5 -14.99 3.33 -0.37
C VAL A 5 -13.47 3.30 -0.25
N ARG A 6 -12.92 2.15 0.12
CA ARG A 6 -11.47 1.97 0.17
C ARG A 6 -10.96 2.00 -1.27
N PRO A 7 -9.87 2.73 -1.56
CA PRO A 7 -9.27 2.64 -2.88
C PRO A 7 -8.86 1.19 -3.14
N PRO A 8 -8.95 0.71 -4.39
CA PRO A 8 -8.53 -0.64 -4.71
C PRO A 8 -7.10 -0.93 -4.25
N TYR A 9 -6.83 -2.17 -3.82
CA TYR A 9 -5.54 -2.52 -3.20
C TYR A 9 -4.31 -2.15 -4.07
N TRP A 10 -4.45 -2.19 -5.40
CA TRP A 10 -3.38 -1.85 -6.34
C TRP A 10 -2.99 -0.37 -6.31
N VAL A 11 -3.90 0.52 -5.93
CA VAL A 11 -3.60 1.95 -5.73
C VAL A 11 -2.58 2.11 -4.60
N GLY A 12 -2.88 1.50 -3.45
CA GLY A 12 -1.97 1.52 -2.30
C GLY A 12 -0.62 0.86 -2.62
N GLN A 13 -0.65 -0.31 -3.26
CA GLN A 13 0.56 -1.02 -3.67
C GLN A 13 1.44 -0.20 -4.63
N ARG A 14 0.84 0.52 -5.59
CA ARG A 14 1.59 1.38 -6.51
C ARG A 14 2.19 2.59 -5.82
N LEU A 15 1.44 3.27 -4.95
CA LEU A 15 1.98 4.40 -4.17
C LEU A 15 3.16 3.96 -3.30
N LEU A 16 3.02 2.86 -2.56
CA LEU A 16 4.13 2.30 -1.77
C LEU A 16 5.33 1.94 -2.65
N THR A 17 5.09 1.34 -3.82
CA THR A 17 6.16 1.03 -4.78
C THR A 17 6.88 2.29 -5.28
N LEU A 18 6.16 3.38 -5.52
CA LEU A 18 6.74 4.67 -5.91
C LEU A 18 7.61 5.25 -4.79
N ALA A 19 7.11 5.25 -3.56
CA ALA A 19 7.85 5.73 -2.40
C ALA A 19 9.13 4.91 -2.17
N VAL A 20 9.07 3.58 -2.27
CA VAL A 20 10.25 2.71 -2.11
C VAL A 20 11.33 3.01 -3.15
N LYS A 21 10.96 3.25 -4.40
CA LYS A 21 11.92 3.56 -5.49
C LYS A 21 12.68 4.87 -5.27
N ARG A 22 12.12 5.78 -4.47
CA ARG A 22 12.67 7.12 -4.19
C ARG A 22 12.62 7.41 -2.70
N TRP A 23 12.95 6.39 -1.90
CA TRP A 23 12.76 6.44 -0.46
C TRP A 23 13.58 7.55 0.20
N PRO A 24 14.89 7.74 -0.10
CA PRO A 24 15.66 8.81 0.50
C PRO A 24 15.07 10.21 0.21
N GLU A 25 14.58 10.44 -1.00
CA GLU A 25 13.99 11.74 -1.37
C GLU A 25 12.64 11.97 -0.68
N PHE A 26 11.77 10.96 -0.70
CA PHE A 26 10.46 11.02 -0.04
C PHE A 26 10.61 11.21 1.47
N HIS A 27 11.38 10.33 2.11
CA HIS A 27 11.63 10.33 3.55
C HIS A 27 12.28 11.64 4.00
N GLY A 28 13.35 12.06 3.32
CA GLY A 28 14.03 13.32 3.60
C GLY A 28 13.12 14.54 3.44
N THR A 29 12.30 14.57 2.38
CA THR A 29 11.33 15.66 2.17
C THR A 29 10.31 15.73 3.30
N LEU A 30 9.74 14.59 3.71
CA LEU A 30 8.73 14.57 4.76
C LEU A 30 9.31 14.94 6.12
N LEU A 31 10.47 14.39 6.46
CA LEU A 31 11.15 14.68 7.72
C LEU A 31 11.54 16.16 7.81
N MET A 32 12.06 16.75 6.74
CA MET A 32 12.44 18.16 6.71
C MET A 32 11.23 19.10 6.82
N ARG A 33 10.10 18.76 6.20
CA ARG A 33 8.90 19.62 6.19
C ARG A 33 8.04 19.49 7.44
N THR A 34 7.99 18.30 8.03
CA THR A 34 7.01 17.99 9.08
C THR A 34 7.66 17.53 10.39
N GLY A 35 8.94 17.16 10.37
CA GLY A 35 9.62 16.55 11.52
C GLY A 35 9.13 15.15 11.88
N ARG A 36 8.29 14.52 11.05
CA ARG A 36 7.69 13.21 11.31
C ARG A 36 8.32 12.11 10.46
N GLU A 37 8.49 10.94 11.06
CA GLU A 37 8.87 9.71 10.37
C GLU A 37 7.67 9.19 9.55
N PRO A 38 7.78 9.03 8.22
CA PRO A 38 6.68 8.53 7.39
C PRO A 38 6.11 7.20 7.87
N LEU A 39 6.94 6.30 8.41
CA LEU A 39 6.51 4.97 8.86
C LEU A 39 5.68 4.98 10.15
N ASP A 40 5.63 6.10 10.86
CA ASP A 40 4.78 6.28 12.04
C ASP A 40 3.35 6.71 11.66
N LEU A 41 3.09 7.01 10.38
CA LEU A 41 1.77 7.42 9.91
C LEU A 41 0.84 6.22 9.72
N PRO A 42 -0.47 6.36 10.03
CA PRO A 42 -1.47 5.39 9.60
C PRO A 42 -1.42 5.20 8.08
N LEU A 43 -1.61 3.95 7.61
CA LEU A 43 -1.49 3.63 6.19
C LEU A 43 -2.29 4.57 5.27
N PRO A 44 -3.57 4.91 5.55
CA PRO A 44 -4.30 5.87 4.72
C PRO A 44 -3.60 7.23 4.60
N SER A 45 -3.15 7.78 5.73
CA SER A 45 -2.41 9.05 5.76
C SER A 45 -1.06 8.96 5.06
N LEU A 46 -0.36 7.83 5.18
CA LEU A 46 0.89 7.60 4.46
C LEU A 46 0.65 7.60 2.94
N LEU A 47 -0.41 6.94 2.46
CA LEU A 47 -0.77 6.91 1.04
C LEU A 47 -1.11 8.30 0.51
N ASP A 48 -1.88 9.09 1.27
CA ASP A 48 -2.21 10.48 0.92
C ASP A 48 -0.95 11.35 0.80
N VAL A 49 -0.01 11.20 1.73
CA VAL A 49 1.25 11.95 1.73
C VAL A 49 2.15 11.53 0.58
N ILE A 50 2.23 10.24 0.24
CA ILE A 50 2.98 9.76 -0.92
C ILE A 50 2.38 10.34 -2.21
N TYR A 51 1.05 10.33 -2.34
CA TYR A 51 0.36 10.91 -3.48
C TYR A 51 0.69 12.40 -3.61
N ALA A 52 0.49 13.16 -2.53
CA ALA A 52 0.75 14.60 -2.50
C ALA A 52 2.20 14.94 -2.86
N TRP A 53 3.16 14.16 -2.33
CA TRP A 53 4.58 14.32 -2.67
C TRP A 53 4.88 14.02 -4.14
N TRP A 54 4.23 13.01 -4.72
CA TRP A 54 4.46 12.63 -6.12
C TRP A 54 3.93 13.65 -7.12
N VAL A 55 2.76 14.24 -6.84
CA VAL A 55 2.10 15.21 -7.73
C VAL A 55 2.58 16.64 -7.50
N GLU A 56 3.35 16.89 -6.44
CA GLU A 56 3.88 18.21 -6.11
C GLU A 56 4.70 18.79 -7.28
N GLY A 57 4.34 19.99 -7.73
CA GLY A 57 5.00 20.67 -8.86
C GLY A 57 4.66 20.12 -10.24
N GLY A 58 3.79 19.11 -10.34
CA GLY A 58 3.27 18.59 -11.61
C GLY A 58 2.22 19.49 -12.24
N THR A 59 2.06 19.42 -13.57
CA THR A 59 0.96 20.10 -14.26
C THR A 59 -0.35 19.34 -14.08
N GLU A 60 -1.50 20.01 -14.22
CA GLU A 60 -2.81 19.34 -14.15
C GLU A 60 -2.91 18.13 -15.10
N LYS A 61 -2.31 18.24 -16.29
CA LYS A 61 -2.28 17.16 -17.28
C LYS A 61 -1.46 15.97 -16.79
N ASP A 62 -0.32 16.21 -16.17
CA ASP A 62 0.54 15.15 -15.65
C ASP A 62 -0.09 14.46 -14.44
N VAL A 63 -0.73 15.24 -13.57
CA VAL A 63 -1.49 14.71 -12.42
C VAL A 63 -2.66 13.87 -12.88
N ALA A 64 -3.45 14.33 -13.86
CA ALA A 64 -4.57 13.55 -14.40
C ALA A 64 -4.10 12.24 -15.06
N LYS A 65 -3.01 12.29 -15.82
CA LYS A 65 -2.41 11.08 -16.42
C LYS A 65 -1.93 10.12 -15.35
N PHE A 66 -1.29 10.63 -14.29
CA PHE A 66 -0.83 9.83 -13.18
C PHE A 66 -2.01 9.18 -12.44
N GLN A 67 -3.08 9.94 -12.16
CA GLN A 67 -4.28 9.42 -11.52
C GLN A 67 -4.91 8.29 -12.34
N GLN A 68 -5.02 8.48 -13.66
CA GLN A 68 -5.53 7.44 -14.55
C GLN A 68 -4.66 6.17 -14.49
N GLN A 69 -3.34 6.31 -14.49
CA GLN A 69 -2.43 5.18 -14.36
C GLN A 69 -2.53 4.50 -12.99
N LEU A 70 -2.74 5.29 -11.93
CA LEU A 70 -2.84 4.81 -10.57
C LEU A 70 -4.10 3.96 -10.36
N GLU A 71 -5.22 4.40 -10.92
CA GLU A 71 -6.53 3.73 -10.81
C GLU A 71 -6.69 2.53 -11.76
N SER A 72 -5.98 2.53 -12.90
CA SER A 72 -6.10 1.47 -13.91
C SER A 72 -5.79 0.09 -13.34
N PRO A 73 -6.65 -0.92 -13.48
CA PRO A 73 -6.37 -2.23 -12.92
C PRO A 73 -5.11 -2.88 -13.52
N PRO A 74 -4.41 -3.76 -12.78
CA PRO A 74 -3.32 -4.58 -13.33
C PRO A 74 -3.83 -5.44 -14.51
N VAL A 75 -2.96 -5.72 -15.48
CA VAL A 75 -3.29 -6.48 -16.70
C VAL A 75 -3.86 -7.88 -16.40
N ASP A 76 -3.39 -8.51 -15.32
CA ASP A 76 -3.82 -9.85 -14.91
C ASP A 76 -4.75 -9.85 -13.68
N ALA A 77 -5.33 -8.70 -13.33
CA ALA A 77 -6.28 -8.65 -12.23
C ALA A 77 -7.62 -9.26 -12.71
N GLU A 78 -7.87 -10.52 -12.36
CA GLU A 78 -9.20 -11.13 -12.43
C GLU A 78 -10.13 -10.40 -11.45
N LEU A 79 -10.69 -9.27 -11.88
CA LEU A 79 -11.57 -8.42 -11.06
C LEU A 79 -13.04 -8.80 -11.17
N ASP A 80 -13.41 -9.56 -12.20
CA ASP A 80 -14.79 -10.01 -12.37
C ASP A 80 -15.07 -11.19 -11.45
N GLY A 81 -15.95 -10.96 -10.46
CA GLY A 81 -16.58 -12.03 -9.67
C GLY A 81 -15.96 -12.35 -8.32
N ARG A 82 -14.96 -11.59 -7.83
CA ARG A 82 -14.52 -11.72 -6.44
C ARG A 82 -15.30 -10.78 -5.53
N GLU A 83 -16.09 -11.37 -4.64
CA GLU A 83 -16.70 -10.65 -3.52
C GLU A 83 -15.56 -9.99 -2.72
N GLU A 84 -15.68 -8.68 -2.48
CA GLU A 84 -14.71 -7.93 -1.68
C GLU A 84 -14.56 -8.64 -0.33
N TRP A 85 -13.33 -9.00 0.03
CA TRP A 85 -13.10 -9.73 1.27
C TRP A 85 -13.59 -8.92 2.46
N SER A 86 -14.39 -9.56 3.31
CA SER A 86 -14.75 -8.96 4.59
C SER A 86 -13.50 -8.73 5.44
N ASP A 87 -13.57 -7.77 6.37
CA ASP A 87 -12.49 -7.54 7.33
C ASP A 87 -12.19 -8.84 8.13
N GLU A 88 -13.21 -9.64 8.43
CA GLU A 88 -13.07 -10.94 9.10
C GLU A 88 -12.31 -11.97 8.24
N ALA A 89 -12.65 -12.11 6.95
CA ALA A 89 -11.93 -12.99 6.03
C ALA A 89 -10.47 -12.55 5.82
N THR A 90 -10.23 -11.24 5.89
CA THR A 90 -8.89 -10.65 5.80
C THR A 90 -8.07 -11.03 7.04
N ASP A 91 -8.61 -10.79 8.24
CA ASP A 91 -7.94 -11.10 9.50
C ASP A 91 -7.65 -12.61 9.65
N GLU A 92 -8.59 -13.48 9.26
CA GLU A 92 -8.38 -14.93 9.26
C GLU A 92 -7.26 -15.36 8.31
N SER A 93 -7.19 -14.77 7.12
CA SER A 93 -6.12 -15.06 6.16
C SER A 93 -4.75 -14.62 6.67
N PHE A 94 -4.66 -13.42 7.26
CA PHE A 94 -3.43 -12.95 7.90
C PHE A 94 -3.02 -13.86 9.08
N ALA A 95 -3.97 -14.24 9.94
CA ALA A 95 -3.72 -15.15 11.06
C ALA A 95 -3.23 -16.52 10.59
N ARG A 96 -3.81 -17.05 9.50
CA ARG A 96 -3.41 -18.30 8.87
C ARG A 96 -1.99 -18.21 8.27
N ALA A 97 -1.69 -17.15 7.54
CA ALA A 97 -0.36 -16.96 6.94
C ALA A 97 0.75 -16.81 8.00
N LEU A 98 0.45 -16.17 9.12
CA LEU A 98 1.40 -15.98 10.23
C LEU A 98 1.58 -17.24 11.08
N SER A 99 0.53 -18.06 11.23
CA SER A 99 0.63 -19.34 11.93
C SER A 99 1.41 -20.38 11.11
N ASP A 100 1.26 -20.40 9.79
CA ASP A 100 2.02 -21.29 8.89
C ASP A 100 3.54 -20.99 8.90
N ARG A 101 3.91 -19.71 9.08
CA ARG A 101 5.31 -19.30 9.31
C ARG A 101 5.88 -19.75 10.66
N ARG A 102 5.06 -19.93 11.70
CA ARG A 102 5.51 -20.48 12.99
C ARG A 102 5.82 -21.97 12.88
N VAL A 103 5.03 -22.73 12.14
CA VAL A 103 5.25 -24.18 11.96
C VAL A 103 6.56 -24.46 11.22
N ARG A 104 6.84 -23.73 10.12
CA ARG A 104 8.10 -23.90 9.35
C ARG A 104 9.37 -23.55 10.13
N ARG A 105 9.29 -22.68 11.15
CA ARG A 105 10.45 -22.35 12.01
C ARG A 105 10.78 -23.48 13.00
N VAL A 106 9.81 -24.31 13.36
CA VAL A 106 10.01 -25.42 14.31
C VAL A 106 10.67 -26.62 13.61
N GLU A 107 10.32 -26.90 12.36
CA GLU A 107 10.89 -28.03 11.59
C GLU A 107 12.39 -27.85 11.28
N HIS A 108 12.85 -26.62 11.09
CA HIS A 108 14.28 -26.33 10.86
C HIS A 108 15.17 -26.42 12.11
N ARG A 109 14.59 -26.56 13.32
CA ARG A 109 15.34 -26.57 14.58
C ARG A 109 15.71 -27.98 15.08
N HIS A 110 15.29 -29.02 14.38
CA HIS A 110 15.51 -30.43 14.77
C HIS A 110 16.45 -31.22 13.85
N GLN A 111 17.27 -30.53 13.06
CA GLN A 111 18.38 -31.15 12.32
C GLN A 111 19.73 -30.65 12.82
N TRP A 112 20.11 -31.05 14.04
CA TRP A 112 21.50 -31.19 14.50
C TRP A 112 21.55 -32.30 15.55
#